data_AF-A0A841H5K2-F1
#
_entry.id   AF-A0A841H5K2-F1
#
_cell.length_a   1.000
_cell.length_b   1.000
_cell.length_c   1.000
_cell.angle_alpha   90.00
_cell.angle_beta   90.00
_cell.angle_gamma   90.00
#
_symmetry.space_group_name_H-M   'P 1'
#
loop_
_entity.id
_entity.type
_entity.pdbx_description
1 polymer ?
#
loop_
_entity_poly.entity_id
_entity_poly.type
_entity_poly.pdbx_seq_one_letter_code
_entity_poly.pdbx_strand_id
1 'polypeptide(L)'
;MKIIEEWLTERVENAPTSYHRHLPDMAALRIRMAWQKLKRQATEGDEVWAFQNPSNTWKKQGKLTGYALVREGKILQSVTVTNV
;
A
#
# COMPACT_ATOMS: atom_id res chain seq x y z
N MET A 1 -8.15 0.87 10.40
CA MET A 1 -8.02 -0.58 10.10
C MET A 1 -6.57 -0.97 10.31
N LYS A 2 -6.28 -2.07 11.02
CA LYS A 2 -4.90 -2.46 11.35
C LYS A 2 -4.44 -3.51 10.33
N ILE A 3 -3.47 -3.16 9.50
CA ILE A 3 -2.74 -4.14 8.66
C ILE A 3 -1.65 -4.79 9.51
N ILE A 4 -1.22 -5.99 9.12
CA ILE A 4 -0.16 -6.74 9.79
C ILE A 4 1.02 -6.94 8.84
N GLU A 5 2.20 -7.17 9.40
CA GLU A 5 3.47 -7.29 8.70
C GLU A 5 3.45 -8.43 7.66
N GLU A 6 2.71 -9.50 7.91
CA GLU A 6 2.58 -10.64 7.00
C GLU A 6 1.80 -10.31 5.71
N TRP A 7 1.14 -9.15 5.66
CA TRP A 7 0.45 -8.69 4.45
C TRP A 7 1.36 -7.87 3.54
N LEU A 8 2.56 -7.47 4.00
CA LEU A 8 3.51 -6.73 3.20
C LEU A 8 4.03 -7.63 2.07
N THR A 9 4.01 -7.12 0.84
CA THR A 9 4.35 -7.91 -0.36
C THR A 9 5.72 -7.51 -0.91
N GLU A 10 5.86 -6.26 -1.32
CA GLU A 10 7.08 -5.75 -1.94
C GLU A 10 7.39 -4.33 -1.47
N ARG A 11 8.68 -4.01 -1.41
CA ARG A 11 9.18 -2.66 -1.15
C ARG A 11 9.02 -1.80 -2.40
N VAL A 12 8.44 -0.61 -2.24
CA VAL A 12 8.09 0.29 -3.34
C VAL A 12 8.84 1.61 -3.19
N GLU A 13 10.08 1.63 -3.68
CA GLU A 13 10.96 2.80 -3.57
C GLU A 13 10.61 3.91 -4.55
N ASN A 14 10.18 3.52 -5.74
CA ASN A 14 9.83 4.42 -6.83
C ASN A 14 8.32 4.56 -6.96
N ALA A 15 7.87 5.64 -7.60
CA ALA A 15 6.45 5.82 -7.88
C ALA A 15 5.92 4.59 -8.62
N PRO A 16 4.77 4.03 -8.20
CA PRO A 16 4.24 2.84 -8.85
C PRO A 16 3.75 3.25 -10.25
N THR A 17 4.46 2.78 -11.28
CA THR A 17 4.20 3.13 -12.69
C THR A 17 3.73 1.92 -13.50
N SER A 18 4.17 0.71 -13.14
CA SER A 18 3.90 -0.55 -13.85
C SER A 18 2.58 -1.21 -13.45
N TYR A 19 2.16 -1.10 -12.19
CA TYR A 19 0.93 -1.74 -11.68
C TYR A 19 -0.38 -1.14 -12.24
N HIS A 20 -0.33 -0.05 -13.00
CA HIS A 20 -1.53 0.75 -13.32
C HIS A 20 -1.84 0.86 -14.80
N ARG A 21 -1.07 0.24 -15.70
CA ARG A 21 -1.34 0.29 -17.15
C ARG A 21 -2.72 -0.25 -17.55
N HIS A 22 -3.34 -1.03 -16.68
CA HIS A 22 -4.65 -1.65 -16.93
C HIS A 22 -5.76 -1.11 -16.01
N LEU A 23 -5.47 -0.11 -15.17
CA LEU A 23 -6.44 0.48 -14.27
C LEU A 23 -7.05 1.75 -14.88
N PRO A 24 -8.32 2.07 -14.58
CA PRO A 24 -8.89 3.37 -14.91
C PRO A 24 -8.04 4.52 -14.33
N ASP A 25 -7.93 5.64 -15.04
CA ASP A 25 -7.08 6.77 -14.68
C ASP A 25 -7.29 7.26 -13.23
N MET A 26 -8.53 7.28 -12.76
CA MET A 26 -8.86 7.68 -11.40
C MET A 26 -8.35 6.71 -10.33
N ALA A 27 -8.32 5.40 -10.64
CA ALA A 27 -7.73 4.40 -9.74
C ALA A 27 -6.20 4.53 -9.72
N ALA A 28 -5.57 4.69 -10.88
CA ALA A 28 -4.13 4.95 -11.00
C ALA A 28 -3.71 6.21 -10.23
N LEU A 29 -4.49 7.29 -10.33
CA LEU A 29 -4.26 8.53 -9.59
C LEU A 29 -4.37 8.33 -8.07
N ARG A 30 -5.42 7.66 -7.59
CA ARG A 30 -5.59 7.36 -6.14
C ARG A 30 -4.42 6.57 -5.58
N ILE A 31 -3.94 5.58 -6.34
CA ILE A 31 -2.78 4.79 -5.96
C ILE A 31 -1.53 5.67 -5.87
N ARG A 32 -1.26 6.48 -6.90
CA ARG A 32 -0.11 7.39 -6.88
C ARG A 32 -0.17 8.37 -5.72
N MET A 33 -1.35 8.93 -5.43
CA MET A 33 -1.55 9.83 -4.29
C MET A 33 -1.33 9.14 -2.94
N ALA A 34 -1.80 7.90 -2.78
CA ALA A 34 -1.58 7.12 -1.56
C ALA A 34 -0.09 6.88 -1.30
N TRP A 35 0.64 6.44 -2.33
CA TRP A 35 2.09 6.26 -2.25
C TRP A 35 2.82 7.59 -1.97
N GLN A 36 2.46 8.66 -2.69
CA GLN A 36 3.07 9.98 -2.49
C GLN A 36 2.83 10.53 -1.08
N LYS A 37 1.64 10.29 -0.50
CA LYS A 37 1.32 10.72 0.86
C LYS A 37 2.27 10.07 1.87
N LEU A 38 2.48 8.76 1.79
CA LEU A 38 3.41 8.06 2.69
C LEU A 38 4.85 8.49 2.43
N LYS A 39 5.25 8.63 1.17
CA LYS A 39 6.62 9.05 0.82
C LYS A 39 6.96 10.45 1.34
N ARG A 40 5.99 11.36 1.39
CA ARG A 40 6.17 12.71 1.98
C ARG A 40 6.30 12.69 3.50
N GLN A 41 5.77 11.66 4.16
CA GLN A 41 5.82 11.49 5.62
C GLN A 41 7.02 10.63 6.06
N ALA A 42 7.65 9.92 5.11
CA ALA A 42 8.84 9.11 5.35
C ALA A 42 10.01 9.99 5.79
N THR A 43 10.70 9.56 6.84
CA THR A 43 12.01 10.11 7.23
C THR A 43 13.12 9.11 6.89
N GLU A 44 14.36 9.44 7.23
CA GLU A 44 15.48 8.50 7.08
C GLU A 44 15.20 7.19 7.83
N GLY A 45 15.51 6.06 7.20
CA GLY A 45 15.23 4.71 7.70
C GLY A 45 13.82 4.19 7.45
N ASP A 46 12.90 5.01 6.90
CA ASP A 46 11.58 4.53 6.51
C ASP A 46 11.55 3.89 5.13
N GLU A 47 10.72 2.86 5.03
CA GLU A 47 10.47 2.11 3.81
C GLU A 47 8.99 2.16 3.47
N VAL A 48 8.68 2.36 2.19
CA VAL A 48 7.30 2.23 1.72
C VAL A 48 7.13 0.83 1.14
N TRP A 49 6.12 0.12 1.61
CA TRP A 49 5.80 -1.25 1.18
C TRP A 49 4.39 -1.31 0.61
N ALA A 50 4.19 -2.11 -0.42
CA ALA A 50 2.84 -2.52 -0.82
C ALA A 50 2.33 -3.59 0.16
N PHE A 51 1.01 -3.67 0.32
CA PHE A 51 0.38 -4.74 1.07
C PHE A 51 -0.86 -5.30 0.37
N GLN A 52 -1.15 -6.56 0.65
CA GLN A 52 -2.38 -7.22 0.26
C GLN A 52 -2.82 -8.23 1.33
N ASN A 53 -4.09 -8.20 1.74
CA ASN A 53 -4.60 -9.21 2.65
C ASN A 53 -4.84 -10.57 1.96
N PRO A 54 -4.61 -11.69 2.66
CA PRO A 54 -4.76 -13.03 2.11
C PRO A 54 -6.23 -13.37 1.80
N SER A 55 -6.44 -14.22 0.80
CA SER A 55 -7.77 -14.55 0.27
C SER A 55 -8.74 -15.14 1.28
N ASN A 56 -8.23 -15.84 2.30
CA ASN A 56 -9.02 -16.37 3.40
C ASN A 56 -9.67 -15.28 4.29
N THR A 57 -9.20 -14.03 4.23
CA THR A 57 -9.78 -12.90 4.99
C THR A 57 -10.83 -12.11 4.18
N TRP A 58 -10.92 -12.31 2.87
CA TRP A 58 -11.75 -11.49 1.98
C TRP A 58 -13.24 -11.54 2.31
N LYS A 59 -13.77 -12.69 2.77
CA LYS A 59 -15.18 -12.79 3.18
C LYS A 59 -15.54 -11.90 4.37
N LYS A 60 -14.59 -11.66 5.28
CA LYS A 60 -14.82 -10.88 6.51
C LYS A 60 -14.42 -9.42 6.37
N GLN A 61 -13.36 -9.15 5.61
CA GLN A 61 -12.70 -7.84 5.57
C GLN A 61 -12.68 -7.20 4.18
N GLY A 62 -13.15 -7.90 3.15
CA GLY A 62 -12.99 -7.50 1.75
C GLY A 62 -11.55 -7.69 1.25
N LYS A 63 -11.32 -7.38 -0.03
CA LYS A 63 -9.97 -7.35 -0.60
C LYS A 63 -9.34 -6.00 -0.26
N LEU A 64 -8.27 -6.04 0.53
CA LEU A 64 -7.56 -4.89 1.04
C LEU A 64 -6.19 -4.86 0.40
N THR A 65 -5.92 -3.77 -0.32
CA THR A 65 -4.64 -3.51 -0.98
C THR A 65 -4.22 -2.07 -0.70
N GLY A 66 -2.93 -1.80 -0.71
CA GLY A 66 -2.45 -0.43 -0.60
C GLY A 66 -0.98 -0.34 -0.23
N TYR A 67 -0.62 0.70 0.50
CA TYR A 67 0.75 0.97 0.90
C TYR A 67 0.88 1.17 2.40
N ALA A 68 2.02 0.80 2.94
CA ALA A 68 2.42 0.94 4.32
C ALA A 68 3.76 1.68 4.42
N LEU A 69 3.92 2.50 5.44
CA LEU A 69 5.20 3.04 5.87
C LEU A 69 5.74 2.14 6.99
N VAL A 70 6.96 1.64 6.82
CA VAL A 70 7.57 0.62 7.66
C VAL A 70 8.93 1.12 8.13
N ARG A 71 9.23 0.97 9.42
CA ARG A 71 10.54 1.25 10.00
C ARG A 71 10.96 0.09 10.89
N GLU A 72 12.17 -0.44 10.66
CA GLU A 72 12.70 -1.56 11.45
C GLU A 72 11.71 -2.75 11.53
N GLY A 73 11.02 -3.03 10.43
CA GLY A 73 10.02 -4.10 10.34
C GLY A 73 8.66 -3.79 10.97
N LYS A 74 8.44 -2.60 11.54
CA LYS A 74 7.16 -2.21 12.14
C LYS A 74 6.37 -1.28 11.23
N ILE A 75 5.08 -1.55 11.10
CA ILE A 75 4.16 -0.68 10.34
C ILE A 75 3.84 0.57 11.16
N LEU A 76 4.26 1.73 10.66
CA LEU A 76 3.98 3.03 11.26
C LEU A 76 2.62 3.60 10.80
N GLN A 77 2.34 3.46 9.49
CA GLN A 77 1.11 3.97 8.89
C GLN A 77 0.73 3.16 7.65
N SER A 78 -0.54 3.16 7.29
CA SER A 78 -1.03 2.52 6.06
C SER A 78 -2.10 3.33 5.36
N VAL A 79 -2.13 3.27 4.03
CA VAL A 79 -3.21 3.81 3.19
C VAL A 79 -3.76 2.68 2.32
N THR A 80 -5.04 2.38 2.50
CA THR A 80 -5.76 1.42 1.64
C THR A 80 -6.20 2.10 0.36
N VAL A 81 -6.00 1.42 -0.76
CA VAL A 81 -6.43 1.85 -2.09
C VAL A 81 -7.34 0.76 -2.63
N THR A 82 -8.55 0.69 -2.10
CA THR A 82 -9.54 -0.30 -2.52
C THR A 82 -9.88 -0.07 -4.00
N ASN A 83 -9.79 -1.11 -4.83
CA ASN A 83 -10.46 -1.10 -6.13
C ASN A 83 -11.96 -1.17 -5.83
N VAL A 84 -12.67 -0.08 -6.13
CA VAL A 84 -14.14 -0.07 -6.20
C VAL A 84 -14.53 -0.79 -7.49
#